data_AF-A0A258A764-F1
#
_entry.id   AF-A0A258A764-F1
#
_cell.length_a   1.000
_cell.length_b   1.000
_cell.length_c   1.000
_cell.angle_alpha   90.00
_cell.angle_beta   90.00
_cell.angle_gamma   90.00
#
_symmetry.space_group_name_H-M   'P 1'
#
loop_
_entity.id
_entity.type
_entity.pdbx_description
1 polymer ?
#
loop_
_entity_poly.entity_id
_entity_poly.type
_entity_poly.pdbx_seq_one_letter_code
_entity_poly.pdbx_strand_id
1 'polypeptide(L)'
;MQSLAISTLTICGIEELTAHSLRRVSHVLSLLDPGLPEIDTFGTYGEHHRVTLRFHDILGPSQGMTPPQPGHVEQILQFGEGLREGVGERVEGHLLVHCHMGISRSTAAMLMLMAQNDADASEDDLFERLRAVRPQAWPNSVMIGFADAQLGRGGRLTQGLRRHYGHQLKVQPQYTDWMTRLGRGRELEMAL
;
A
#
# COMPACT_ATOMS: atom_id res chain seq x y z
N MET A 1 -16.03 -15.61 -6.55
CA MET A 1 -15.51 -14.33 -6.04
C MET A 1 -16.00 -14.11 -4.63
N GLN A 2 -15.18 -14.39 -3.62
CA GLN A 2 -15.47 -13.96 -2.25
C GLN A 2 -14.97 -12.52 -2.14
N SER A 3 -15.89 -11.56 -2.29
CA SER A 3 -15.60 -10.16 -2.02
C SER A 3 -15.23 -10.02 -0.54
N LEU A 4 -14.11 -9.35 -0.24
CA LEU A 4 -13.92 -8.70 1.07
C LEU A 4 -15.25 -8.05 1.50
N ALA A 5 -15.58 -8.12 2.79
CA ALA A 5 -16.62 -7.26 3.37
C ALA A 5 -16.23 -5.77 3.36
N ILE A 6 -15.05 -5.42 2.83
CA ILE A 6 -14.54 -4.06 2.66
C ILE A 6 -15.12 -3.45 1.39
N SER A 7 -16.04 -2.49 1.53
CA SER A 7 -16.59 -1.71 0.41
C SER A 7 -15.82 -0.42 0.15
N THR A 8 -15.09 0.08 1.15
CA THR A 8 -14.39 1.37 1.08
C THR A 8 -12.89 1.20 1.32
N LEU A 9 -12.08 1.72 0.40
CA LEU A 9 -10.62 1.73 0.47
C LEU A 9 -10.11 3.17 0.55
N THR A 10 -9.22 3.44 1.50
CA THR A 10 -8.53 4.72 1.65
C THR A 10 -7.02 4.51 1.73
N ILE A 11 -6.26 5.33 0.99
CA ILE A 11 -4.82 5.47 1.16
C ILE A 11 -4.52 6.94 1.50
N CYS A 12 -3.72 7.18 2.54
CA CYS A 12 -3.34 8.53 2.94
C CYS A 12 -1.92 8.59 3.54
N GLY A 13 -1.38 9.79 3.67
CA GLY A 13 -0.23 10.11 4.51
C GLY A 13 -0.63 10.39 5.96
N ILE A 14 0.35 10.60 6.83
CA ILE A 14 0.12 10.90 8.25
C ILE A 14 -0.67 12.21 8.43
N GLU A 15 -0.29 13.25 7.68
CA GLU A 15 -0.94 14.58 7.78
C GLU A 15 -2.42 14.57 7.37
N GLU A 16 -2.83 13.57 6.59
CA GLU A 16 -4.20 13.40 6.09
C GLU A 16 -5.09 12.60 7.07
N LEU A 17 -4.52 11.93 8.08
CA LEU A 17 -5.26 11.02 8.97
C LEU A 17 -6.42 11.69 9.69
N THR A 18 -6.27 12.94 10.12
CA THR A 18 -7.34 13.64 10.85
C THR A 18 -8.62 13.77 10.02
N ALA A 19 -8.51 13.87 8.69
CA ALA A 19 -9.66 14.00 7.79
C ALA A 19 -10.50 12.71 7.69
N HIS A 20 -9.99 11.58 8.16
CA HIS A 20 -10.66 10.27 8.05
C HIS A 20 -11.32 9.79 9.35
N SER A 21 -11.16 10.50 10.46
CA SER A 21 -11.64 10.06 11.79
C SER A 21 -13.14 9.78 11.86
N LEU A 22 -13.95 10.57 11.15
CA LEU A 22 -15.41 10.43 11.09
C LEU A 22 -15.90 9.45 10.02
N ARG A 23 -14.99 8.85 9.23
CA ARG A 23 -15.35 8.01 8.07
C ARG A 23 -15.59 6.54 8.43
N ARG A 24 -15.85 6.21 9.71
CA ARG A 24 -16.13 4.85 10.20
C ARG A 24 -15.09 3.83 9.71
N VAL A 25 -13.81 4.18 9.82
CA VAL A 25 -12.71 3.27 9.48
C VAL A 25 -12.77 2.08 10.43
N SER A 26 -12.83 0.88 9.86
CA SER A 26 -12.94 -0.37 10.61
C SER A 26 -11.60 -1.09 10.77
N HIS A 27 -10.71 -0.90 9.78
CA HIS A 27 -9.42 -1.57 9.71
C HIS A 27 -8.35 -0.58 9.29
N VAL A 28 -7.22 -0.60 9.99
CA VAL A 28 -6.08 0.28 9.73
C VAL A 28 -4.81 -0.55 9.59
N LEU A 29 -4.10 -0.33 8.48
CA LEU A 29 -2.73 -0.81 8.31
C LEU A 29 -1.77 0.40 8.30
N SER A 30 -0.95 0.49 9.35
CA SER A 30 0.03 1.56 9.54
C SER A 30 1.44 1.08 9.15
N LEU A 31 2.06 1.70 8.15
CA LEU A 31 3.42 1.40 7.70
C LEU A 31 4.35 2.58 8.03
N LEU A 32 5.06 2.48 9.15
CA LEU A 32 5.78 3.59 9.76
C LEU A 32 7.29 3.41 9.70
N ASP A 33 8.03 4.51 9.75
CA ASP A 33 9.48 4.44 9.96
C ASP A 33 9.76 3.93 11.40
N PRO A 34 10.79 3.08 11.59
CA PRO A 34 11.29 2.73 12.91
C PRO A 34 11.60 3.97 13.75
N GLY A 35 11.20 3.95 15.03
CA GLY A 35 11.42 5.07 15.95
C GLY A 35 10.42 6.23 15.83
N LEU A 36 9.54 6.25 14.82
CA LEU A 36 8.46 7.23 14.79
C LEU A 36 7.53 7.02 16.00
N PRO A 37 7.16 8.07 16.76
CA PRO A 37 6.20 7.97 17.86
C PRO A 37 4.86 7.36 17.41
N GLU A 38 4.05 6.93 18.39
CA GLU A 38 2.70 6.51 18.07
C GLU A 38 1.86 7.66 17.52
N ILE A 39 0.89 7.31 16.69
CA ILE A 39 0.03 8.27 16.01
C ILE A 39 -1.23 8.47 16.84
N ASP A 40 -1.26 9.53 17.63
CA ASP A 40 -2.34 9.82 18.58
C ASP A 40 -3.66 10.15 17.90
N THR A 41 -3.65 10.55 16.61
CA THR A 41 -4.85 10.88 15.83
C THR A 41 -5.88 9.75 15.81
N PHE A 42 -5.45 8.50 15.89
CA PHE A 42 -6.37 7.35 15.98
C PHE A 42 -7.22 7.34 17.25
N GLY A 43 -6.85 8.09 18.30
CA GLY A 43 -7.71 8.30 19.48
C GLY A 43 -9.00 9.07 19.17
N THR A 44 -9.09 9.70 18.00
CA THR A 44 -10.32 10.39 17.51
C THR A 44 -11.21 9.49 16.64
N TYR A 45 -10.75 8.28 16.32
CA TYR A 45 -11.49 7.33 15.50
C TYR A 45 -12.45 6.52 16.39
N GLY A 46 -13.48 5.94 15.76
CA GLY A 46 -14.26 4.88 16.40
C GLY A 46 -13.43 3.62 16.64
N GLU A 47 -14.04 2.58 17.22
CA GLU A 47 -13.42 1.26 17.35
C GLU A 47 -12.95 0.75 15.99
N HIS A 48 -11.69 0.32 15.92
CA HIS A 48 -11.08 -0.19 14.70
C HIS A 48 -9.97 -1.19 15.04
N HIS A 49 -9.79 -2.17 14.15
CA HIS A 49 -8.65 -3.08 14.23
C HIS A 49 -7.44 -2.42 13.55
N ARG A 50 -6.31 -2.29 14.26
CA ARG A 50 -5.10 -1.65 13.75
C ARG A 50 -3.90 -2.59 13.83
N VAL A 51 -3.20 -2.75 12.71
CA VAL A 51 -1.89 -3.41 12.62
C VAL A 51 -0.84 -2.37 12.24
N THR A 52 0.27 -2.33 12.97
CA THR A 52 1.40 -1.42 12.72
C THR A 52 2.66 -2.21 12.37
N LEU A 53 3.21 -1.97 11.19
CA LEU A 53 4.51 -2.50 10.75
C LEU A 53 5.53 -1.37 10.66
N ARG A 54 6.78 -1.65 11.04
CA ARG A 54 7.84 -0.64 11.14
C ARG A 54 9.06 -1.02 10.31
N PHE A 55 9.23 -0.32 9.19
CA PHE A 55 10.37 -0.43 8.28
C PHE A 55 10.46 0.80 7.38
N HIS A 56 11.66 1.16 6.94
CA HIS A 56 11.91 2.35 6.13
C HIS A 56 11.50 2.15 4.67
N ASP A 57 11.11 3.24 4.02
CA ASP A 57 10.71 3.27 2.61
C ASP A 57 11.92 3.34 1.67
N ILE A 58 12.72 2.27 1.62
CA ILE A 58 13.97 2.21 0.86
C ILE A 58 14.00 1.00 -0.08
N LEU A 59 14.82 1.10 -1.13
CA LEU A 59 14.90 0.11 -2.21
C LEU A 59 16.05 -0.90 -2.05
N GLY A 60 16.82 -0.78 -0.97
CA GLY A 60 17.95 -1.65 -0.70
C GLY A 60 18.58 -1.35 0.67
N PRO A 61 19.59 -2.13 1.07
CA PRO A 61 20.29 -1.92 2.33
C PRO A 61 20.88 -0.51 2.44
N SER A 62 20.71 0.11 3.61
CA SER A 62 21.33 1.39 3.96
C SER A 62 21.70 1.37 5.44
N GLN A 63 22.82 1.98 5.81
CA GLN A 63 23.35 1.92 7.17
C GLN A 63 22.35 2.49 8.17
N GLY A 64 22.06 1.73 9.24
CA GLY A 64 21.10 2.13 10.27
C GLY A 64 19.63 2.10 9.84
N MET A 65 19.34 1.67 8.62
CA MET A 65 17.98 1.62 8.08
C MET A 65 17.51 0.18 7.87
N THR A 66 16.29 -0.11 8.32
CA THR A 66 15.59 -1.37 8.07
C THR A 66 14.81 -1.30 6.74
N PRO A 67 15.21 -2.00 5.66
CA PRO A 67 14.44 -2.04 4.41
C PRO A 67 13.17 -2.90 4.54
N PRO A 68 12.24 -2.83 3.56
CA PRO A 68 11.21 -3.84 3.41
C PRO A 68 11.85 -5.24 3.29
N GLN A 69 11.17 -6.25 3.83
CA GLN A 69 11.65 -7.64 3.84
C GLN A 69 10.47 -8.58 3.51
N PRO A 70 10.73 -9.81 3.05
CA PRO A 70 9.67 -10.78 2.77
C PRO A 70 8.69 -10.96 3.93
N GLY A 71 9.18 -11.01 5.18
CA GLY A 71 8.33 -11.14 6.37
C GLY A 71 7.43 -9.93 6.65
N HIS A 72 7.77 -8.73 6.16
CA HIS A 72 6.85 -7.58 6.22
C HIS A 72 5.67 -7.76 5.25
N VAL A 73 5.94 -8.28 4.05
CA VAL A 73 4.91 -8.56 3.06
C VAL A 73 4.02 -9.71 3.53
N GLU A 74 4.61 -10.74 4.13
CA GLU A 74 3.84 -11.84 4.72
C GLU A 74 2.85 -11.33 5.79
N GLN A 75 3.28 -10.43 6.68
CA GLN A 75 2.39 -9.82 7.68
C GLN A 75 1.28 -8.97 7.05
N ILE A 76 1.54 -8.29 5.94
CA ILE A 76 0.51 -7.54 5.18
C ILE A 76 -0.52 -8.51 4.61
N LEU A 77 -0.08 -9.63 4.02
CA LEU A 77 -0.97 -10.64 3.47
C LEU A 77 -1.76 -11.37 4.58
N GLN A 78 -1.14 -11.66 5.72
CA GLN A 78 -1.84 -12.21 6.88
C GLN A 78 -2.93 -11.26 7.40
N PHE A 79 -2.64 -9.96 7.46
CA PHE A 79 -3.66 -8.94 7.76
C PHE A 79 -4.81 -9.00 6.75
N GLY A 80 -4.51 -9.14 5.45
CA GLY A 80 -5.52 -9.28 4.40
C GLY A 80 -6.41 -10.53 4.53
N GLU A 81 -5.87 -11.66 4.99
CA GLU A 81 -6.69 -12.84 5.31
C GLU A 81 -7.63 -12.58 6.50
N GLY A 82 -7.15 -11.88 7.55
CA GLY A 82 -8.00 -11.49 8.68
C GLY A 82 -9.20 -10.62 8.29
N LEU A 83 -9.05 -9.77 7.26
CA LEU A 83 -10.17 -8.97 6.72
C LEU A 83 -11.29 -9.84 6.12
N ARG A 84 -10.99 -11.06 5.68
CA ARG A 84 -11.96 -12.01 5.09
C ARG A 84 -12.70 -12.83 6.16
N GLU A 85 -12.09 -13.02 7.32
CA GLU A 85 -12.66 -13.81 8.41
C GLU A 85 -13.70 -13.02 9.22
N GLY A 86 -13.57 -11.68 9.29
CA GLY A 86 -14.51 -10.77 9.97
C GLY A 86 -15.87 -10.58 9.28
N VAL A 87 -16.16 -11.31 8.20
CA VAL A 87 -17.38 -11.20 7.34
C VAL A 87 -18.68 -11.67 8.04
N GLY A 88 -18.60 -12.10 9.31
CA GLY A 88 -19.73 -12.64 10.07
C GLY A 88 -20.87 -11.66 10.38
N GLU A 89 -20.65 -10.35 10.28
CA GLU A 89 -21.69 -9.34 10.51
C GLU A 89 -21.68 -8.30 9.37
N ARG A 90 -22.87 -7.95 8.87
CA ARG A 90 -23.13 -7.21 7.62
C ARG A 90 -22.69 -5.74 7.63
N VAL A 91 -21.61 -5.40 8.32
CA VAL A 91 -21.06 -4.04 8.32
C VAL A 91 -20.11 -3.91 7.14
N GLU A 92 -20.47 -3.07 6.18
CA GLU A 92 -19.55 -2.61 5.14
C GLU A 92 -18.27 -2.08 5.78
N GLY A 93 -17.17 -2.79 5.58
CA GLY A 93 -15.88 -2.44 6.14
C GLY A 93 -15.21 -1.32 5.35
N HIS A 94 -14.52 -0.46 6.09
CA HIS A 94 -13.65 0.57 5.53
C HIS A 94 -12.21 0.27 5.96
N LEU A 95 -11.36 0.00 4.98
CA LEU A 95 -9.92 -0.21 5.14
C LEU A 95 -9.17 1.08 4.83
N LEU A 96 -8.36 1.54 5.79
CA LEU A 96 -7.41 2.63 5.63
C LEU A 96 -5.98 2.07 5.70
N VAL A 97 -5.19 2.32 4.66
CA VAL A 97 -3.76 1.98 4.65
C VAL A 97 -2.96 3.27 4.57
N HIS A 98 -2.06 3.50 5.51
CA HIS A 98 -1.25 4.73 5.51
C HIS A 98 0.23 4.47 5.74
N CYS A 99 1.03 5.41 5.27
CA CYS A 99 2.44 5.53 5.60
C CYS A 99 2.76 7.01 5.80
N HIS A 100 4.03 7.41 5.72
CA HIS A 100 4.41 8.80 5.93
C HIS A 100 3.70 9.77 4.95
N MET A 101 3.91 9.62 3.64
CA MET A 101 3.33 10.51 2.61
C MET A 101 2.12 9.91 1.88
N GLY A 102 1.78 8.64 2.13
CA GLY A 102 0.71 7.97 1.40
C GLY A 102 1.03 7.72 -0.08
N ILE A 103 2.31 7.55 -0.42
CA ILE A 103 2.79 7.47 -1.81
C ILE A 103 3.35 6.09 -2.16
N SER A 104 4.19 5.50 -1.31
CA SER A 104 5.00 4.33 -1.70
C SER A 104 4.72 3.05 -0.89
N ARG A 105 5.04 3.00 0.41
CA ARG A 105 4.68 1.82 1.25
C ARG A 105 3.18 1.50 1.26
N SER A 106 2.33 2.48 1.52
CA SER A 106 0.88 2.26 1.68
C SER A 106 0.19 1.90 0.37
N THR A 107 0.65 2.45 -0.75
CA THR A 107 0.11 2.13 -2.08
C THR A 107 0.57 0.76 -2.54
N ALA A 108 1.81 0.35 -2.22
CA ALA A 108 2.26 -1.02 -2.41
C ALA A 108 1.43 -2.00 -1.59
N ALA A 109 1.25 -1.75 -0.29
CA ALA A 109 0.45 -2.62 0.56
C ALA A 109 -1.03 -2.70 0.12
N MET A 110 -1.66 -1.58 -0.25
CA MET A 110 -3.02 -1.60 -0.77
C MET A 110 -3.12 -2.44 -2.05
N LEU A 111 -2.16 -2.31 -2.96
CA LEU A 111 -2.12 -3.11 -4.18
C LEU A 111 -2.00 -4.62 -3.87
N MET A 112 -1.18 -5.00 -2.88
CA MET A 112 -1.06 -6.38 -2.43
C MET A 112 -2.40 -6.94 -1.93
N LEU A 113 -3.10 -6.16 -1.10
CA LEU A 113 -4.39 -6.55 -0.55
C LEU A 113 -5.46 -6.68 -1.65
N MET A 114 -5.46 -5.77 -2.64
CA MET A 114 -6.32 -5.89 -3.82
C MET A 114 -5.99 -7.16 -4.62
N ALA A 115 -4.71 -7.44 -4.88
CA ALA A 115 -4.25 -8.60 -5.63
C ALA A 115 -4.49 -9.93 -4.90
N GLN A 116 -4.43 -9.93 -3.57
CA GLN A 116 -4.74 -11.09 -2.75
C GLN A 116 -6.23 -11.42 -2.77
N ASN A 117 -7.08 -10.40 -2.63
CA ASN A 117 -8.53 -10.58 -2.63
C ASN A 117 -9.10 -10.95 -4.01
N ASP A 118 -8.49 -10.43 -5.08
CA ASP A 118 -8.96 -10.64 -6.45
C ASP A 118 -7.91 -11.40 -7.27
N ALA A 119 -7.88 -12.73 -7.07
CA ALA A 119 -6.91 -13.62 -7.72
C ALA A 119 -7.00 -13.57 -9.26
N ASP A 120 -8.20 -13.35 -9.79
CA ASP A 120 -8.49 -13.36 -11.23
C ASP A 120 -8.29 -11.99 -11.91
N ALA A 121 -8.23 -10.90 -11.14
CA ALA A 121 -7.98 -9.57 -11.70
C ALA A 121 -6.64 -9.50 -12.43
N SER A 122 -6.65 -8.83 -13.58
CA SER A 122 -5.42 -8.49 -14.29
C SER A 122 -4.62 -7.46 -13.51
N GLU A 123 -3.31 -7.46 -13.69
CA GLU A 123 -2.46 -6.50 -13.00
C GLU A 123 -2.76 -5.06 -13.45
N ASP A 124 -3.17 -4.84 -14.70
CA ASP A 124 -3.56 -3.52 -15.18
C ASP A 124 -4.83 -3.00 -14.49
N ASP A 125 -5.84 -3.85 -14.29
CA ASP A 125 -7.06 -3.50 -13.55
C ASP A 125 -6.75 -3.14 -12.10
N LEU A 126 -5.85 -3.90 -11.45
CA LEU A 126 -5.41 -3.64 -10.09
C LEU A 126 -4.72 -2.27 -9.98
N PHE A 127 -3.83 -1.94 -10.91
CA PHE A 127 -3.15 -0.64 -10.93
C PHE A 127 -4.09 0.52 -11.31
N GLU A 128 -5.12 0.29 -12.13
CA GLU A 128 -6.16 1.28 -12.42
C GLU A 128 -7.00 1.60 -11.18
N ARG A 129 -7.46 0.56 -10.48
CA ARG A 129 -8.15 0.70 -9.19
C ARG A 129 -7.28 1.42 -8.16
N LEU A 130 -5.99 1.10 -8.10
CA LEU A 130 -5.05 1.79 -7.21
C LEU A 130 -4.99 3.30 -7.50
N ARG A 131 -4.92 3.69 -8.78
CA ARG A 131 -4.92 5.12 -9.18
C ARG A 131 -6.23 5.80 -8.85
N ALA A 132 -7.36 5.10 -8.96
CA ALA A 132 -8.66 5.64 -8.55
C ALA A 132 -8.73 5.89 -7.03
N VAL A 133 -8.08 5.04 -6.21
CA VAL A 133 -8.00 5.24 -4.75
C VAL A 133 -6.98 6.31 -4.37
N ARG A 134 -5.82 6.36 -5.04
CA ARG A 134 -4.72 7.30 -4.76
C ARG A 134 -4.05 7.72 -6.08
N PRO A 135 -4.45 8.87 -6.67
CA PRO A 135 -3.90 9.32 -7.96
C PRO A 135 -2.37 9.49 -7.95
N GLN A 136 -1.79 9.90 -6.82
CA GLN A 136 -0.35 10.06 -6.63
C GLN A 136 0.42 8.77 -6.27
N ALA A 137 -0.16 7.60 -6.49
CA ALA A 137 0.48 6.35 -6.10
C ALA A 137 1.83 6.13 -6.80
N TRP A 138 2.85 5.77 -6.03
CA TRP A 138 4.17 5.34 -6.50
C TRP A 138 4.66 4.16 -5.65
N PRO A 139 4.05 2.97 -5.82
CA PRO A 139 4.28 1.80 -4.95
C PRO A 139 5.76 1.47 -4.80
N ASN A 140 6.20 1.03 -3.62
CA ASN A 140 7.57 0.56 -3.41
C ASN A 140 7.85 -0.74 -4.20
N SER A 141 8.79 -0.69 -5.14
CA SER A 141 9.12 -1.80 -6.04
C SER A 141 9.64 -3.06 -5.35
N VAL A 142 10.39 -2.91 -4.25
CA VAL A 142 10.90 -4.06 -3.47
C VAL A 142 9.75 -4.81 -2.82
N MET A 143 8.81 -4.07 -2.22
CA MET A 143 7.59 -4.62 -1.64
C MET A 143 6.77 -5.38 -2.70
N ILE A 144 6.56 -4.79 -3.89
CA ILE A 144 5.83 -5.45 -4.97
C ILE A 144 6.53 -6.70 -5.48
N GLY A 145 7.87 -6.69 -5.60
CA GLY A 145 8.63 -7.88 -5.98
C GLY A 145 8.44 -9.05 -5.01
N PHE A 146 8.44 -8.78 -3.70
CA PHE A 146 8.14 -9.82 -2.69
C PHE A 146 6.70 -10.31 -2.78
N ALA A 147 5.73 -9.41 -2.96
CA ALA A 147 4.33 -9.79 -3.06
C ALA A 147 4.03 -10.61 -4.32
N ASP A 148 4.65 -10.26 -5.45
CA ASP A 148 4.54 -11.02 -6.69
C ASP A 148 4.95 -12.48 -6.48
N ALA A 149 6.09 -12.70 -5.83
CA ALA A 149 6.59 -14.03 -5.49
C ALA A 149 5.66 -14.76 -4.51
N GLN A 150 5.26 -14.11 -3.41
CA GLN A 150 4.43 -14.73 -2.37
C GLN A 150 3.00 -15.04 -2.84
N LEU A 151 2.44 -14.24 -3.74
CA LEU A 151 1.12 -14.47 -4.34
C LEU A 151 1.16 -15.37 -5.59
N GLY A 152 2.34 -15.85 -6.01
CA GLY A 152 2.47 -16.72 -7.18
C GLY A 152 2.12 -16.02 -8.51
N ARG A 153 2.33 -14.70 -8.61
CA ARG A 153 1.97 -13.90 -9.79
C ARG A 153 2.99 -14.02 -10.94
N GLY A 154 4.12 -14.70 -10.73
CA GLY A 154 5.05 -15.09 -11.80
C GLY A 154 5.69 -13.92 -12.54
N GLY A 155 5.96 -12.82 -11.84
CA GLY A 155 6.50 -11.57 -12.35
C GLY A 155 5.46 -10.61 -12.93
N ARG A 156 4.19 -11.01 -13.06
CA ARG A 156 3.15 -10.18 -13.71
C ARG A 156 2.84 -8.91 -12.92
N LEU A 157 2.84 -8.96 -11.59
CA LEU A 157 2.58 -7.80 -10.74
C LEU A 157 3.73 -6.80 -10.86
N THR A 158 4.96 -7.30 -10.92
CA THR A 158 6.15 -6.47 -11.21
C THR A 158 6.08 -5.84 -12.60
N GLN A 159 5.62 -6.57 -13.63
CA GLN A 159 5.44 -6.02 -14.98
C GLN A 159 4.35 -4.94 -15.03
N GLY A 160 3.22 -5.16 -14.32
CA GLY A 160 2.19 -4.15 -14.14
C GLY A 160 2.74 -2.89 -13.48
N LEU A 161 3.64 -3.04 -12.49
CA LEU A 161 4.27 -1.91 -11.82
C LEU A 161 5.11 -1.06 -12.77
N ARG A 162 5.87 -1.69 -13.67
CA ARG A 162 6.64 -0.98 -14.71
C ARG A 162 5.72 -0.10 -15.57
N ARG A 163 4.62 -0.69 -16.07
CA ARG A 163 3.62 0.04 -16.85
C ARG A 163 2.97 1.17 -16.06
N HIS A 164 2.70 0.93 -14.77
CA HIS A 164 2.15 1.95 -13.87
C HIS A 164 3.11 3.13 -13.69
N TYR A 165 4.41 2.91 -13.45
CA TYR A 165 5.37 4.00 -13.37
C TYR A 165 5.46 4.78 -14.69
N GLY A 166 5.51 4.09 -15.83
CA GLY A 166 5.47 4.73 -17.15
C GLY A 166 4.23 5.59 -17.35
N HIS A 167 3.06 5.10 -16.92
CA HIS A 167 1.81 5.87 -16.91
C HIS A 167 1.92 7.12 -16.02
N GLN A 168 2.42 6.97 -14.78
CA GLN A 168 2.56 8.09 -13.85
C GLN A 168 3.50 9.17 -14.38
N LEU A 169 4.62 8.79 -14.99
CA LEU A 169 5.53 9.77 -15.60
C LEU A 169 4.92 10.46 -16.83
N LYS A 170 4.06 9.77 -17.59
CA LYS A 170 3.34 10.37 -18.71
C LYS A 170 2.27 11.37 -18.24
N VAL A 171 1.54 11.05 -17.17
CA VAL A 171 0.45 11.89 -16.65
C VAL A 171 0.96 13.01 -15.75
N GLN A 172 2.02 12.76 -14.99
CA GLN A 172 2.66 13.69 -14.06
C GLN A 172 4.17 13.79 -14.35
N PRO A 173 4.60 14.48 -15.43
CA PRO A 173 6.01 14.57 -15.80
C PRO A 173 6.94 15.07 -14.69
N GLN A 174 6.41 15.91 -13.80
CA GLN A 174 7.12 16.42 -12.61
C GLN A 174 7.52 15.34 -11.60
N TYR A 175 6.94 14.13 -11.69
CA TYR A 175 7.34 13.01 -10.84
C TYR A 175 8.77 12.55 -11.13
N THR A 176 9.30 12.79 -12.35
CA THR A 176 10.68 12.45 -12.69
C THR A 176 11.67 13.13 -11.72
N ASP A 177 11.57 14.45 -11.60
CA ASP A 177 12.44 15.24 -10.72
C ASP A 177 12.20 14.91 -9.25
N TRP A 178 10.93 14.76 -8.87
CA TRP A 178 10.57 14.49 -7.49
C TRP A 178 11.07 13.12 -7.01
N MET A 179 10.84 12.07 -7.80
CA MET A 179 11.29 10.71 -7.52
C MET A 179 12.82 10.61 -7.54
N THR A 180 13.48 11.38 -8.40
CA THR A 180 14.95 11.49 -8.39
C THR A 180 15.46 12.04 -7.04
N ARG A 181 14.87 13.12 -6.54
CA ARG A 181 15.23 13.72 -5.24
C ARG A 181 14.94 12.79 -4.05
N LEU A 182 13.93 11.91 -4.19
CA LEU A 182 13.59 10.89 -3.20
C LEU A 182 14.42 9.60 -3.33
N GLY A 183 15.44 9.57 -4.19
CA GLY A 183 16.33 8.42 -4.36
C GLY A 183 15.68 7.22 -5.06
N ARG A 184 14.64 7.45 -5.88
CA ARG A 184 13.86 6.40 -6.57
C ARG A 184 14.36 6.09 -7.98
N GLY A 185 15.66 6.23 -8.22
CA GLY A 185 16.27 6.02 -9.55
C GLY A 185 15.94 4.66 -10.16
N ARG A 186 16.01 3.58 -9.38
CA ARG A 186 15.64 2.23 -9.86
C ARG A 186 14.19 2.14 -10.33
N GLU A 187 13.26 2.82 -9.65
CA GLU A 187 11.85 2.82 -10.02
C GLU A 187 11.59 3.67 -11.26
N LEU A 188 12.37 4.75 -11.45
CA LEU A 188 12.36 5.52 -12.70
C LEU A 188 12.89 4.69 -13.88
N GLU A 189 13.95 3.92 -13.69
CA GLU A 189 14.47 2.99 -14.71
C GLU A 189 13.46 1.88 -15.05
N MET A 190 12.62 1.49 -14.08
CA MET A 190 11.54 0.54 -14.32
C MET A 190 10.42 1.10 -15.21
N ALA A 191 10.27 2.42 -15.28
CA ALA A 191 9.26 3.09 -16.10
C ALA A 191 9.61 3.13 -17.60
N LEU A 192 10.86 2.87 -17.94
CA LEU A 192 11.40 2.77 -19.30
C LEU A 192 11.13 1.39 -19.91
#